data_AF-A0A9D4D805-F1
#
_entry.id   AF-A0A9D4D805-F1
#
_cell.length_a   1.000
_cell.length_b   1.000
_cell.length_c   1.000
_cell.angle_alpha   90.00
_cell.angle_beta   90.00
_cell.angle_gamma   90.00
#
_symmetry.space_group_name_H-M   'P 1'
#
loop_
_entity.id
_entity.type
_entity.pdbx_description
1 polymer ?
#
loop_
_entity_poly.entity_id
_entity_poly.type
_entity_poly.pdbx_seq_one_letter_code
_entity_poly.pdbx_strand_id
1 'polypeptide(L)'
;MYMKVSILDKAEEMFTKALEVRAEAATGQYTHVQSLVHLMEVALEKGQYKKCIELGNSVETFRNDMIKKRPRLPQLQECYGYLKRAYEYLDESDGVNQAFENKLLELSRLYDVYRGDRNQTKAKEILAKIRETKLSRDSSA
;
A
#
# COMPACT_ATOMS: atom_id res chain seq x y z
N MET A 1 -8.13 0.62 -25.58
CA MET A 1 -7.49 1.40 -24.50
C MET A 1 -8.44 2.46 -23.91
N TYR A 2 -9.18 3.24 -24.71
CA TYR A 2 -10.13 4.27 -24.24
C TYR A 2 -11.27 3.79 -23.31
N MET A 3 -11.85 2.61 -23.56
CA MET A 3 -12.93 2.08 -22.71
C MET A 3 -12.46 1.79 -21.28
N LYS A 4 -11.23 1.30 -21.09
CA LYS A 4 -10.68 1.00 -19.76
C LYS A 4 -10.51 2.28 -18.95
N VAL A 5 -10.00 3.35 -19.57
CA VAL A 5 -9.81 4.66 -18.91
C VAL A 5 -11.17 5.26 -18.52
N SER A 6 -12.15 5.25 -19.43
CA SER A 6 -13.50 5.78 -19.13
C SER A 6 -14.21 5.03 -18.00
N ILE A 7 -14.00 3.71 -17.88
CA ILE A 7 -14.54 2.91 -16.78
C ILE A 7 -13.82 3.26 -15.46
N LEU A 8 -12.50 3.46 -15.50
CA LEU A 8 -11.72 3.86 -14.32
C LEU A 8 -12.07 5.27 -13.83
N ASP A 9 -12.36 6.22 -14.73
CA ASP A 9 -12.85 7.56 -14.36
C ASP A 9 -14.19 7.47 -13.62
N LYS A 10 -15.13 6.66 -14.11
CA LYS A 10 -16.42 6.44 -13.44
C LYS A 10 -16.26 5.73 -12.10
N ALA A 11 -15.38 4.73 -12.01
CA ALA A 11 -15.09 4.05 -10.77
C ALA A 11 -14.52 5.02 -9.72
N GLU A 12 -13.58 5.87 -10.12
CA GLU A 12 -13.01 6.91 -9.27
C GLU A 12 -14.07 7.88 -8.74
N GLU A 13 -14.97 8.35 -9.62
CA GLU A 13 -16.06 9.24 -9.22
C GLU A 13 -16.99 8.58 -8.20
N MET A 14 -17.41 7.33 -8.46
CA MET A 14 -18.31 6.61 -7.57
C MET A 14 -17.69 6.32 -6.21
N PHE A 15 -16.43 5.89 -6.16
CA PHE A 15 -15.76 5.60 -4.89
C PHE A 15 -15.42 6.87 -4.10
N THR A 16 -15.13 7.99 -4.78
CA THR A 16 -14.96 9.29 -4.14
C THR A 16 -16.26 9.73 -3.46
N LYS A 17 -17.39 9.69 -4.19
CA LYS A 17 -18.72 10.00 -3.61
C LYS A 17 -19.07 9.07 -2.45
N ALA A 18 -18.78 7.77 -2.57
CA ALA A 18 -19.00 6.83 -1.49
C ALA A 18 -18.14 7.15 -0.25
N LEU A 19 -16.90 7.59 -0.43
CA LEU A 19 -16.02 8.01 0.65
C LEU A 19 -16.56 9.23 1.39
N GLU A 20 -17.01 10.25 0.64
CA GLU A 20 -17.63 11.48 1.17
C GLU A 20 -18.87 11.16 1.99
N VAL A 21 -19.83 10.42 1.42
CA VAL A 21 -21.06 10.02 2.11
C VAL A 21 -20.75 9.22 3.38
N ARG A 22 -19.75 8.33 3.33
CA ARG A 22 -19.34 7.52 4.49
C ARG A 22 -18.70 8.36 5.60
N ALA A 23 -17.94 9.38 5.23
CA ALA A 23 -17.35 10.33 6.16
C ALA A 23 -18.43 11.18 6.85
N GLU A 24 -19.38 11.71 6.08
CA GLU A 24 -20.52 12.50 6.59
C GLU A 24 -21.44 11.68 7.50
N ALA A 25 -21.74 10.45 7.09
CA ALA A 25 -22.61 9.56 7.86
C ALA A 25 -21.94 8.93 9.09
N ALA A 26 -20.67 9.28 9.39
CA ALA A 26 -19.84 8.68 10.44
C ALA A 26 -19.88 7.15 10.42
N THR A 27 -20.03 6.57 9.22
CA THR A 27 -20.11 5.13 9.05
C THR A 27 -18.79 4.49 9.46
N GLY A 28 -18.87 3.33 10.12
CA GLY A 28 -17.73 2.73 10.80
C GLY A 28 -16.47 2.66 9.92
N GLN A 29 -15.31 2.86 10.58
CA GLN A 29 -13.95 2.93 10.00
C GLN A 29 -13.66 1.88 8.90
N TYR A 30 -14.29 0.69 8.98
CA TYR A 30 -14.18 -0.36 7.98
C TYR A 30 -14.64 0.05 6.58
N THR A 31 -15.84 0.63 6.47
CA THR A 31 -16.43 1.01 5.18
C THR A 31 -15.68 2.20 4.57
N HIS A 32 -15.17 3.09 5.41
CA HIS A 32 -14.30 4.19 4.99
C HIS A 32 -12.99 3.65 4.36
N VAL A 33 -12.31 2.73 5.05
CA VAL A 33 -11.09 2.08 4.54
C VAL A 33 -11.35 1.28 3.27
N GLN A 34 -12.49 0.62 3.14
CA GLN A 34 -12.84 -0.09 1.91
C GLN A 34 -12.95 0.85 0.70
N SER A 35 -13.54 2.04 0.86
CA SER A 35 -13.55 3.05 -0.22
C SER A 35 -12.13 3.48 -0.61
N LEU A 36 -11.26 3.71 0.38
CA LEU A 36 -9.88 4.11 0.14
C LEU A 36 -9.11 3.04 -0.64
N VAL A 37 -9.28 1.76 -0.28
CA VAL A 37 -8.61 0.64 -0.97
C VAL A 37 -9.07 0.53 -2.44
N HIS A 38 -10.37 0.71 -2.72
CA HIS A 38 -10.85 0.73 -4.11
C HIS A 38 -10.31 1.93 -4.90
N LEU A 39 -10.17 3.10 -4.26
CA LEU A 39 -9.53 4.26 -4.90
C LEU A 39 -8.04 4.01 -5.18
N MET A 40 -7.34 3.28 -4.31
CA MET A 40 -5.94 2.89 -4.53
C MET A 40 -5.80 1.98 -5.75
N GLU A 41 -6.69 0.99 -5.89
CA GLU A 41 -6.72 0.11 -7.06
C GLU A 41 -6.93 0.91 -8.36
N VAL A 42 -7.91 1.81 -8.37
CA VAL A 42 -8.17 2.68 -9.53
C VAL A 42 -6.96 3.56 -9.84
N ALA A 43 -6.33 4.16 -8.83
CA ALA A 43 -5.13 4.97 -9.02
C ALA A 43 -3.97 4.14 -9.61
N LEU A 44 -3.77 2.91 -9.15
CA LEU A 44 -2.75 2.01 -9.65
C LEU A 44 -2.99 1.63 -11.12
N GLU A 45 -4.23 1.27 -11.47
CA GLU A 45 -4.62 0.92 -12.84
C GLU A 45 -4.51 2.10 -13.82
N LYS A 46 -4.58 3.34 -13.32
CA LYS A 46 -4.36 4.58 -14.09
C LYS A 46 -2.89 5.01 -14.14
N GLY A 47 -1.98 4.30 -13.48
CA GLY A 47 -0.57 4.70 -13.35
C GLY A 47 -0.33 5.89 -12.43
N GLN A 48 -1.31 6.26 -11.60
CA GLN A 48 -1.24 7.37 -10.65
C GLN A 48 -0.59 6.92 -9.34
N TYR A 49 0.66 6.47 -9.39
CA TYR A 49 1.33 5.81 -8.26
C TYR A 49 1.48 6.70 -7.03
N LYS A 50 1.79 8.00 -7.21
CA LYS A 50 1.86 8.97 -6.11
C LYS A 50 0.52 9.10 -5.37
N LYS A 51 -0.58 9.18 -6.13
CA LYS A 51 -1.94 9.20 -5.56
C LYS A 51 -2.28 7.90 -4.83
N CYS A 52 -1.90 6.75 -5.37
CA CYS A 52 -2.07 5.47 -4.69
C CYS A 52 -1.37 5.45 -3.32
N ILE A 53 -0.18 6.04 -3.22
CA ILE A 53 0.57 6.14 -1.96
C ILE A 53 -0.11 7.08 -0.96
N GLU A 54 -0.59 8.25 -1.40
CA GLU A 54 -1.33 9.20 -0.57
C GLU A 54 -2.60 8.55 0.03
N LEU A 55 -3.34 7.80 -0.79
CA LEU A 55 -4.51 7.05 -0.34
C LEU A 55 -4.13 5.95 0.66
N GLY A 56 -3.05 5.21 0.43
CA GLY A 56 -2.59 4.18 1.37
C GLY A 56 -2.09 4.76 2.70
N ASN A 57 -1.43 5.93 2.69
CA ASN A 57 -1.08 6.66 3.92
C ASN A 57 -2.33 7.07 4.71
N SER A 58 -3.43 7.39 4.02
CA SER A 58 -4.71 7.65 4.67
C SER A 58 -5.27 6.39 5.34
N VAL A 59 -5.14 5.22 4.72
CA VAL A 59 -5.53 3.93 5.31
C VAL A 59 -4.71 3.62 6.57
N GLU A 60 -3.40 3.92 6.58
CA GLU A 60 -2.52 3.71 7.74
C GLU A 60 -3.00 4.45 8.99
N THR A 61 -3.67 5.61 8.85
CA THR A 61 -4.21 6.35 10.00
C THR A 61 -5.25 5.54 10.79
N PHE A 62 -5.95 4.61 10.14
CA PHE A 62 -6.96 3.75 10.75
C PHE A 62 -6.39 2.39 11.20
N ARG A 63 -5.16 2.07 10.81
CA ARG A 63 -4.54 0.76 10.98
C ARG A 63 -4.54 0.27 12.43
N ASN A 64 -4.08 1.10 13.37
CA ASN A 64 -3.93 0.68 14.77
C ASN A 64 -5.27 0.32 15.42
N ASP A 65 -6.31 1.09 15.12
CA ASP A 65 -7.67 0.84 15.60
C ASP A 65 -8.27 -0.41 14.96
N MET A 66 -8.03 -0.60 13.66
CA MET A 66 -8.49 -1.76 12.92
C MET A 66 -7.82 -3.04 13.38
N ILE A 67 -6.51 -3.06 13.58
CA ILE A 67 -5.76 -4.24 14.05
C ILE A 67 -6.23 -4.68 15.44
N LYS A 68 -6.45 -3.72 16.35
CA LYS A 68 -6.96 -4.01 17.70
C LYS A 68 -8.33 -4.71 17.67
N LYS A 69 -9.21 -4.28 16.76
CA LYS A 69 -10.58 -4.81 16.65
C LYS A 69 -10.66 -6.07 15.77
N ARG A 70 -9.84 -6.14 14.72
CA ARG A 70 -9.81 -7.19 13.69
C ARG A 70 -8.38 -7.37 13.16
N PRO A 71 -7.58 -8.26 13.78
CA PRO A 71 -6.18 -8.46 13.44
C PRO A 71 -5.94 -8.98 12.01
N ARG A 72 -6.96 -9.57 11.37
CA ARG A 72 -6.93 -10.02 9.99
C ARG A 72 -8.03 -9.30 9.21
N LEU A 73 -7.65 -8.19 8.60
CA LEU A 73 -8.54 -7.41 7.76
C LEU A 73 -8.09 -7.51 6.30
N PRO A 74 -8.86 -8.15 5.41
CA PRO A 74 -8.49 -8.30 4.00
C PRO A 74 -8.15 -6.97 3.33
N GLN A 75 -8.86 -5.89 3.69
CA GLN A 75 -8.65 -4.55 3.14
C GLN A 75 -7.26 -3.99 3.48
N LEU A 76 -6.73 -4.28 4.67
CA LEU A 76 -5.36 -3.88 5.02
C LEU A 76 -4.34 -4.67 4.20
N GLN A 77 -4.59 -5.96 3.96
CA GLN A 77 -3.72 -6.78 3.11
C GLN A 77 -3.71 -6.27 1.66
N GLU A 78 -4.87 -5.96 1.10
CA GLU A 78 -5.03 -5.37 -0.24
C GLU A 78 -4.32 -4.02 -0.32
N CYS A 79 -4.53 -3.15 0.67
CA CYS A 79 -3.83 -1.87 0.80
C CYS A 79 -2.30 -2.03 0.69
N TYR A 80 -1.71 -2.95 1.47
CA TYR A 80 -0.26 -3.19 1.41
C TYR A 80 0.19 -3.75 0.06
N GLY A 81 -0.63 -4.58 -0.59
CA GLY A 81 -0.36 -5.06 -1.94
C GLY A 81 -0.31 -3.93 -2.97
N TYR A 82 -1.27 -3.00 -2.92
CA TYR A 82 -1.30 -1.84 -3.80
C TYR A 82 -0.17 -0.85 -3.50
N LEU A 83 0.12 -0.57 -2.22
CA LEU A 83 1.26 0.27 -1.84
C LEU A 83 2.58 -0.32 -2.33
N LYS A 84 2.79 -1.62 -2.14
CA LYS A 84 3.99 -2.30 -2.60
C LYS A 84 4.18 -2.13 -4.11
N ARG A 85 3.13 -2.40 -4.91
CA ARG A 85 3.19 -2.21 -6.37
C ARG A 85 3.41 -0.76 -6.77
N ALA A 86 2.71 0.18 -6.12
CA ALA A 86 2.86 1.61 -6.41
C ALA A 86 4.28 2.11 -6.12
N TYR A 87 4.89 1.63 -5.04
CA TYR A 87 6.29 1.87 -4.78
C TYR A 87 7.16 1.15 -5.83
N GLU A 88 7.03 -0.14 -6.10
CA GLU A 88 7.81 -0.85 -7.14
C GLU A 88 7.82 -0.11 -8.50
N TYR A 89 6.67 0.40 -8.97
CA TYR A 89 6.60 1.18 -10.21
C TYR A 89 7.25 2.57 -10.13
N LEU A 90 7.29 3.19 -8.94
CA LEU A 90 8.05 4.42 -8.73
C LEU A 90 9.56 4.17 -8.68
N ASP A 91 10.01 2.99 -8.24
CA ASP A 91 11.44 2.62 -8.25
C ASP A 91 11.98 2.51 -9.67
N GLU A 92 11.20 1.85 -10.51
CA GLU A 92 11.52 1.66 -11.92
C GLU A 92 11.48 2.98 -12.72
N SER A 93 10.89 4.06 -12.18
CA SER A 93 10.75 5.35 -12.87
C SER A 93 11.57 6.51 -12.27
N ASP A 94 11.82 6.53 -10.97
CA ASP A 94 12.55 7.58 -10.25
C ASP A 94 13.57 6.93 -9.29
N GLY A 95 14.82 6.81 -9.73
CA GLY A 95 15.92 6.16 -9.01
C GLY A 95 15.92 6.43 -7.50
N VAL A 96 15.82 5.35 -6.72
CA VAL A 96 15.23 5.38 -5.38
C VAL A 96 16.13 5.85 -4.24
N ASN A 97 15.51 6.57 -3.31
CA ASN A 97 16.07 7.01 -2.03
C ASN A 97 15.89 5.91 -0.95
N GLN A 98 16.88 5.71 -0.08
CA GLN A 98 16.92 4.72 1.02
C GLN A 98 15.63 4.60 1.86
N ALA A 99 14.92 5.71 2.09
CA ALA A 99 13.67 5.74 2.86
C ALA A 99 12.55 4.92 2.19
N PHE A 100 12.52 4.91 0.86
CA PHE A 100 11.56 4.18 0.06
C PHE A 100 11.85 2.68 0.07
N GLU A 101 13.13 2.26 -0.03
CA GLU A 101 13.51 0.84 0.07
C GLU A 101 13.11 0.27 1.44
N ASN A 102 13.36 1.04 2.51
CA ASN A 102 12.94 0.66 3.86
C ASN A 102 11.43 0.51 3.97
N LYS A 103 10.66 1.35 3.27
CA LYS A 103 9.20 1.29 3.28
C LYS A 103 8.68 0.08 2.49
N LEU A 104 9.23 -0.20 1.32
CA LEU A 104 8.93 -1.41 0.54
C LEU A 104 9.21 -2.69 1.32
N LEU A 105 10.30 -2.70 2.09
CA LEU A 105 10.65 -3.81 2.96
C LEU A 105 9.65 -3.98 4.11
N GLU A 106 9.28 -2.89 4.79
CA GLU A 106 8.26 -2.90 5.85
C GLU A 106 6.93 -3.47 5.33
N LEU A 107 6.49 -2.96 4.17
CA LEU A 107 5.27 -3.41 3.51
C LEU A 107 5.32 -4.88 3.10
N SER A 108 6.45 -5.35 2.59
CA SER A 108 6.62 -6.77 2.24
C SER A 108 6.52 -7.66 3.47
N ARG A 109 7.11 -7.27 4.61
CA ARG A 109 6.98 -8.00 5.87
C ARG A 109 5.53 -8.03 6.35
N LEU A 110 4.84 -6.89 6.31
CA LEU A 110 3.44 -6.80 6.72
C LEU A 110 2.58 -7.68 5.81
N TYR A 111 2.72 -7.56 4.50
CA TYR A 111 1.99 -8.36 3.52
C TYR A 111 2.18 -9.87 3.74
N ASP A 112 3.41 -10.33 3.96
CA ASP A 112 3.72 -11.75 4.22
C ASP A 112 3.07 -12.23 5.54
N VAL A 113 3.10 -11.39 6.58
CA VAL A 113 2.42 -11.65 7.87
C VAL A 113 0.91 -11.76 7.69
N TYR A 114 0.29 -10.88 6.88
CA TYR A 114 -1.15 -10.88 6.64
C TYR A 114 -1.61 -12.03 5.73
N ARG A 115 -0.80 -12.43 4.75
CA ARG A 115 -1.10 -13.55 3.83
C ARG A 115 -1.02 -14.91 4.52
N GLY A 116 -0.46 -14.99 5.73
CA GLY A 116 -0.26 -16.25 6.46
C GLY A 116 0.75 -17.17 5.79
N ASP A 117 1.56 -16.63 4.88
CA ASP A 117 2.54 -17.38 4.12
C ASP A 117 3.74 -17.67 5.05
N ARG A 118 3.92 -18.93 5.46
CA ARG A 118 5.00 -19.34 6.38
C ARG A 118 6.40 -19.19 5.76
N ASN A 119 6.49 -18.82 4.49
CA ASN A 119 7.74 -18.64 3.78
C ASN A 119 8.34 -17.25 4.04
N GLN A 120 8.76 -17.03 5.30
CA GLN A 120 9.59 -15.88 5.71
C GLN A 120 10.93 -15.77 4.95
N THR A 121 11.22 -16.71 4.06
CA THR A 121 12.50 -16.89 3.36
C THR A 121 12.85 -15.70 2.48
N LYS A 122 11.91 -15.17 1.70
CA LYS A 122 12.16 -13.98 0.86
C LYS A 122 12.35 -12.71 1.68
N ALA A 123 11.53 -12.50 2.72
CA ALA A 123 11.72 -11.38 3.63
C ALA A 123 13.07 -11.45 4.38
N LYS A 124 13.54 -12.66 4.71
CA LYS A 124 14.86 -12.92 5.33
C LYS A 124 16.03 -12.72 4.36
N GLU A 125 15.90 -13.12 3.10
CA GLU A 125 16.91 -12.89 2.05
C GLU A 125 17.08 -11.40 1.76
N ILE A 126 15.97 -10.66 1.66
CA ILE A 126 16.02 -9.21 1.46
C ILE A 126 16.61 -8.52 2.71
N LEU A 127 16.28 -9.01 3.91
CA LEU A 127 16.91 -8.59 5.17
C LEU A 127 18.43 -8.83 5.22
N ALA A 128 18.90 -9.96 4.69
CA ALA A 128 20.33 -10.28 4.61
C ALA A 128 21.04 -9.32 3.65
N LYS A 129 20.46 -9.08 2.46
CA LYS A 129 21.00 -8.13 1.48
C LYS A 129 21.10 -6.71 2.02
N ILE A 130 20.12 -6.26 2.82
CA ILE A 130 20.13 -4.93 3.45
C ILE A 130 21.17 -4.83 4.57
N ARG A 131 21.41 -5.91 5.32
CA ARG A 131 22.51 -5.95 6.31
C ARG A 131 23.86 -5.85 5.62
N GLU A 132 24.05 -6.55 4.51
CA GLU A 132 25.29 -6.49 3.72
C GLU A 132 25.53 -5.09 3.13
N THR A 133 24.49 -4.42 2.63
CA THR A 133 24.62 -3.04 2.09
C THR A 133 24.83 -1.97 3.17
N LYS A 134 24.30 -2.16 4.38
CA LYS A 134 24.62 -1.28 5.53
C LYS A 134 26.05 -1.48 6.03
N LEU A 135 26.46 -2.74 6.19
CA LEU A 135 27.82 -3.08 6.64
C LEU A 135 28.89 -2.56 5.68
N SER A 136 28.66 -2.62 4.36
CA SER A 136 29.63 -2.12 3.36
C SER A 136 29.75 -0.59 3.33
N ARG A 137 28.67 0.13 3.68
CA ARG A 137 28.68 1.60 3.79
C ARG A 137 29.35 2.07 5.08
N ASP A 138 29.12 1.39 6.19
CA ASP A 138 29.74 1.72 7.48
C ASP A 138 31.25 1.36 7.51
N SER A 139 31.70 0.41 6.69
CA SER A 139 33.13 0.07 6.55
C SER A 139 33.90 0.95 5.56
N SER A 140 33.23 1.88 4.88
CA SER A 140 33.82 2.80 3.88
C SER A 140 33.85 4.26 4.35
N ALA A 141 33.52 4.52 5.62
CA ALA A 141 33.61 5.80 6.32
C ALA A 141 34.69 5.73 7.41
#